data_AF-W7CAD3-F1
#
_entry.id   AF-W7CAD3-F1
#
_cell.length_a   1.000
_cell.length_b   1.000
_cell.length_c   1.000
_cell.angle_alpha   90.00
_cell.angle_beta   90.00
_cell.angle_gamma   90.00
#
_symmetry.space_group_name_H-M   'P 1'
#
loop_
_entity.id
_entity.type
_entity.pdbx_description
1 polymer ?
#
loop_
_entity_poly.entity_id
_entity_poly.type
_entity_poly.pdbx_seq_one_letter_code
_entity_poly.pdbx_strand_id
1 'polypeptide(L)'
;MKKKNDKDELGGNIVIDTVVFSCWSSVQSQFLNEIKSTIGTVLEDTLTFIIRYQQIAEVKNNMKIVFDGETYEIVKITKGVSRKDFTTIIAKAVN
;
A
#
# COMPACT_ATOMS: atom_id res chain seq x y z
N MET A 1 -5.03 -5.03 -2.30
CA MET A 1 -6.41 -5.54 -2.18
C MET A 1 -7.40 -4.40 -2.35
N LYS A 2 -8.59 -4.68 -2.87
CA LYS A 2 -9.70 -3.73 -2.97
C LYS A 2 -10.99 -4.42 -2.48
N LYS A 3 -11.77 -3.69 -1.69
CA LYS A 3 -13.11 -4.12 -1.26
C LYS A 3 -14.05 -4.19 -2.46
N LYS A 4 -14.68 -5.35 -2.64
CA LYS A 4 -15.76 -5.56 -3.61
C LYS A 4 -17.00 -6.01 -2.84
N ASN A 5 -18.15 -5.41 -3.16
CA ASN A 5 -19.43 -5.89 -2.65
C ASN A 5 -19.84 -7.12 -3.45
N ASP A 6 -20.19 -8.19 -2.75
CA ASP A 6 -20.76 -9.40 -3.32
C ASP A 6 -22.04 -9.78 -2.55
N LYS A 7 -22.79 -10.76 -3.07
CA LYS A 7 -23.97 -11.30 -2.38
C LYS A 7 -23.71 -12.71 -1.88
N ASP A 8 -24.06 -12.96 -0.62
CA ASP A 8 -24.05 -14.29 -0.02
C ASP A 8 -25.16 -15.17 -0.63
N GLU A 9 -25.10 -16.49 -0.43
CA GLU A 9 -26.09 -17.47 -0.91
C GLU A 9 -27.52 -17.17 -0.42
N LEU A 10 -27.63 -16.43 0.69
CA LEU A 10 -28.88 -15.96 1.30
C LEU A 10 -29.26 -14.52 0.93
N GLY A 11 -28.54 -13.89 0.00
CA GLY A 11 -28.84 -12.54 -0.50
C GLY A 11 -28.35 -11.37 0.37
N GLY A 12 -27.57 -11.64 1.41
CA GLY A 12 -26.91 -10.60 2.22
C GLY A 12 -25.73 -9.97 1.48
N ASN A 13 -25.47 -8.68 1.70
CA ASN A 13 -24.29 -8.02 1.14
C ASN A 13 -23.05 -8.40 1.95
N ILE A 14 -22.04 -8.96 1.28
CA ILE A 14 -20.72 -9.25 1.85
C ILE A 14 -19.65 -8.37 1.19
N VAL A 15 -18.60 -8.05 1.94
CA VAL A 15 -17.45 -7.29 1.43
C VAL A 15 -16.27 -8.26 1.33
N ILE A 16 -15.84 -8.54 0.09
CA ILE A 16 -14.73 -9.44 -0.18
C ILE A 16 -13.50 -8.59 -0.55
N ASP A 17 -12.38 -8.82 0.14
CA ASP A 17 -11.10 -8.25 -0.24
C ASP A 17 -10.50 -9.06 -1.40
N THR A 18 -10.44 -8.45 -2.58
CA THR A 18 -9.89 -9.09 -3.78
C THR A 18 -8.48 -8.56 -4.07
N VAL A 19 -7.56 -9.46 -4.46
CA VAL A 19 -6.23 -9.08 -4.97
C VAL A 19 -6.40 -8.36 -6.31
N VAL A 20 -5.89 -7.13 -6.41
CA VAL A 20 -5.98 -6.34 -7.66
C VAL A 20 -4.87 -6.76 -8.63
N PHE A 21 -3.63 -6.84 -8.13
CA PHE A 21 -2.46 -7.36 -8.85
C PHE A 21 -1.33 -7.63 -7.84
N SER A 22 -0.27 -8.30 -8.29
CA SER A 22 0.99 -8.51 -7.56
C SER A 22 2.18 -8.03 -8.40
N CYS A 23 3.21 -7.48 -7.77
CA CYS A 23 4.43 -7.05 -8.46
C CYS A 23 5.65 -7.10 -7.53
N TRP A 24 6.84 -7.04 -8.13
CA TRP A 24 8.09 -6.89 -7.38
C TRP A 24 8.21 -5.48 -6.81
N SER A 25 8.71 -5.38 -5.58
CA SER A 25 8.98 -4.12 -4.90
C SER A 25 10.31 -4.18 -4.16
N SER A 26 10.99 -3.03 -4.10
CA SER A 26 12.02 -2.79 -3.09
C SER A 26 11.35 -2.22 -1.85
N VAL A 27 11.51 -2.90 -0.72
CA VAL A 27 10.95 -2.50 0.58
C VAL A 27 12.06 -1.86 1.40
N GLN A 28 11.80 -0.67 1.95
CA GLN A 28 12.75 0.09 2.76
C GLN A 28 12.08 0.50 4.07
N SER A 29 12.74 0.21 5.18
CA SER A 29 12.42 0.77 6.50
C SER A 29 12.92 2.21 6.60
N GLN A 30 12.26 3.03 7.42
CA GLN A 30 12.76 4.37 7.72
C GLN A 30 14.12 4.32 8.38
N PHE A 31 14.97 5.31 8.09
CA PHE A 31 16.23 5.47 8.81
C PHE A 31 15.97 5.97 10.24
N LEU A 32 16.83 5.63 11.20
CA LEU A 32 16.68 6.03 12.60
C LEU A 32 16.51 7.56 12.80
N ASN A 33 17.14 8.37 11.96
CA ASN A 33 17.00 9.83 12.02
C ASN A 33 15.60 10.29 11.58
N GLU A 34 15.02 9.62 10.58
CA GLU A 34 13.65 9.88 10.11
C GLU A 34 12.65 9.44 11.17
N ILE A 35 12.85 8.25 11.76
CA ILE A 35 12.02 7.74 12.87
C ILE A 35 11.96 8.77 14.00
N LYS A 36 13.10 9.29 14.46
CA LYS A 36 13.13 10.31 15.53
C LYS A 36 12.35 11.57 15.17
N SER A 37 12.33 11.96 13.89
CA SER A 37 11.61 13.13 13.40
C SER A 37 10.11 12.88 13.15
N THR A 38 9.70 11.61 13.03
CA THR A 38 8.31 11.21 12.73
C THR A 38 7.55 10.72 13.96
N ILE A 39 8.19 10.57 15.12
CA ILE A 39 7.54 10.27 16.41
C ILE A 39 6.37 11.24 16.64
N GLY A 40 5.17 10.70 16.86
CA GLY A 40 3.96 11.49 17.08
C GLY A 40 3.30 12.01 15.80
N THR A 41 3.77 11.59 14.61
CA THR A 41 3.17 11.93 13.32
C THR A 41 2.52 10.71 12.66
N VAL A 42 1.68 10.95 11.65
CA VAL A 42 1.07 9.88 10.84
C VAL A 42 2.09 9.01 10.08
N LEU A 43 3.35 9.45 10.01
CA LEU A 43 4.42 8.74 9.32
C LEU A 43 5.22 7.81 10.24
N GLU A 44 4.95 7.81 11.54
CA GLU A 44 5.56 6.87 12.49
C GLU A 44 5.24 5.42 12.12
N ASP A 45 6.28 4.56 12.17
CA ASP A 45 6.22 3.13 11.86
C ASP A 45 5.68 2.80 10.46
N THR A 46 6.05 3.59 9.46
CA THR A 46 5.70 3.30 8.05
C THR A 46 6.84 2.61 7.30
N LEU A 47 6.46 1.76 6.33
CA LEU A 47 7.35 1.17 5.36
C LEU A 47 7.20 1.86 4.01
N THR A 48 8.32 1.95 3.29
CA THR A 48 8.37 2.49 1.93
C THR A 48 8.51 1.36 0.93
N PHE A 49 7.56 1.26 0.01
CA PHE A 49 7.53 0.34 -1.10
C PHE A 49 7.83 1.08 -2.41
N ILE A 50 8.89 0.69 -3.10
CA ILE A 50 9.26 1.25 -4.40
C ILE A 50 8.93 0.21 -5.46
N ILE A 51 8.06 0.56 -6.39
CA ILE A 51 7.62 -0.31 -7.50
C ILE A 51 7.91 0.38 -8.83
N ARG A 52 7.91 -0.39 -9.93
CA ARG A 52 7.99 0.19 -11.29
C ARG A 52 6.80 1.12 -11.54
N TYR A 53 7.01 2.20 -12.29
CA TYR A 53 5.94 3.14 -12.61
C TYR A 53 4.82 2.50 -13.44
N GLN A 54 5.20 1.75 -14.48
CA GLN A 54 4.26 1.05 -15.34
C GLN A 54 3.84 -0.26 -14.66
N GLN A 55 2.58 -0.32 -14.25
CA GLN A 55 1.97 -1.47 -13.61
C GLN A 55 0.76 -1.94 -14.41
N ILE A 56 0.35 -3.18 -14.18
CA ILE A 56 -0.84 -3.78 -14.79
C ILE A 56 -2.11 -3.01 -14.38
N ALA A 57 -2.12 -2.44 -13.17
CA ALA A 57 -3.18 -1.58 -12.67
C ALA A 57 -2.62 -0.39 -11.88
N GLU A 58 -3.37 0.70 -11.84
CA GLU A 58 -3.01 1.89 -11.06
C GLU A 58 -3.20 1.64 -9.55
N VAL A 59 -2.16 1.90 -8.77
CA VAL A 59 -2.22 1.89 -7.30
C VAL A 59 -2.95 3.14 -6.81
N LYS A 60 -3.94 2.94 -5.92
CA LYS A 60 -4.76 4.00 -5.33
C LYS A 60 -4.73 3.91 -3.81
N ASN A 61 -4.91 5.03 -3.12
CA ASN A 61 -4.86 5.10 -1.64
C ASN A 61 -5.92 4.24 -0.93
N ASN A 62 -7.01 3.87 -1.62
CA ASN A 62 -8.04 2.98 -1.06
C ASN A 62 -7.70 1.48 -1.19
N MET A 63 -6.49 1.16 -1.65
CA MET A 63 -5.98 -0.20 -1.71
C MET A 63 -5.12 -0.52 -0.48
N LYS A 64 -5.05 -1.80 -0.14
CA LYS A 64 -4.12 -2.34 0.86
C LYS A 64 -2.98 -3.12 0.21
N ILE A 65 -1.81 -3.11 0.83
CA ILE A 65 -0.65 -3.91 0.43
C ILE A 65 -0.58 -5.11 1.38
N VAL A 66 -0.33 -6.30 0.84
CA VAL A 66 0.00 -7.48 1.65
C VAL A 66 1.44 -7.84 1.37
N PHE A 67 2.25 -7.88 2.42
CA PHE A 67 3.67 -8.17 2.34
C PHE A 67 4.08 -8.95 3.59
N ASP A 68 4.77 -10.07 3.38
CA ASP A 68 5.24 -10.95 4.47
C ASP A 68 4.15 -11.40 5.45
N GLY A 69 2.94 -11.69 4.93
CA GLY A 69 1.78 -12.07 5.74
C GLY A 69 1.06 -10.90 6.43
N GLU A 70 1.67 -9.72 6.45
CA GLU A 70 1.13 -8.51 7.08
C GLU A 70 0.40 -7.61 6.09
N THR A 71 -0.64 -6.91 6.58
CA THR A 71 -1.43 -5.98 5.77
C THR A 71 -1.05 -4.54 6.10
N TYR A 72 -0.86 -3.73 5.06
CA TYR A 72 -0.48 -2.33 5.17
C TYR A 72 -1.49 -1.42 4.46
N GLU A 73 -1.84 -0.31 5.10
CA GLU A 73 -2.65 0.76 4.54
C GLU A 73 -1.78 1.84 3.92
N ILE A 74 -2.13 2.26 2.70
CA ILE A 74 -1.37 3.24 1.94
C ILE A 74 -1.62 4.63 2.52
N VAL A 75 -0.56 5.26 3.02
CA VAL A 75 -0.58 6.63 3.56
C VAL A 75 -0.32 7.65 2.44
N LYS A 76 0.65 7.36 1.56
CA LYS A 76 1.06 8.28 0.50
C LYS A 76 1.56 7.55 -0.73
N ILE A 77 1.23 8.08 -1.91
CA ILE A 77 1.76 7.62 -3.20
C ILE A 77 2.45 8.79 -3.87
N THR A 78 3.73 8.61 -4.22
CA THR A 78 4.52 9.57 -5.00
C THR A 78 4.91 8.91 -6.31
N LYS A 79 4.32 9.36 -7.42
CA LYS A 79 4.67 8.88 -8.76
C LYS A 79 5.88 9.67 -9.28
N GLY A 80 6.88 8.98 -9.84
CA GLY A 80 8.03 9.65 -10.46
C GLY A 80 7.59 10.48 -11.66
N VAL A 81 7.52 11.81 -11.52
CA VAL A 81 6.94 12.70 -12.53
C VAL A 81 7.91 12.97 -13.70
N SER A 82 9.22 12.96 -13.43
CA SER A 82 10.25 13.36 -14.40
C SER A 82 10.75 12.22 -15.28
N ARG A 83 11.12 11.08 -14.68
CA ARG A 83 11.63 9.91 -15.42
C ARG A 83 10.66 8.75 -15.57
N LYS A 84 9.54 8.76 -14.80
CA LYS A 84 8.54 7.66 -14.80
C LYS A 84 9.16 6.27 -14.65
N ASP A 85 10.24 6.14 -13.89
CA ASP A 85 10.89 4.84 -13.65
C ASP A 85 10.19 4.07 -12.52
N PHE A 86 9.83 4.81 -11.46
CA PHE A 86 9.35 4.24 -10.22
C PHE A 86 8.17 5.02 -9.62
N THR A 87 7.40 4.30 -8.80
CA THR A 87 6.39 4.85 -7.89
C THR A 87 6.77 4.45 -6.47
N THR A 88 6.80 5.44 -5.59
CA THR A 88 7.08 5.25 -4.17
C THR A 88 5.77 5.27 -3.40
N ILE A 89 5.55 4.27 -2.57
CA ILE A 89 4.33 4.10 -1.77
C ILE A 89 4.76 4.01 -0.30
N ILE A 90 4.24 4.88 0.54
CA ILE A 90 4.45 4.83 1.99
C ILE A 90 3.20 4.22 2.60
N ALA A 91 3.37 3.18 3.41
CA ALA A 91 2.25 2.45 4.01
C ALA A 91 2.53 2.10 5.48
N LYS A 92 1.47 2.00 6.27
CA LYS A 92 1.52 1.66 7.70
C LYS A 92 0.91 0.29 7.94
N ALA A 93 1.53 -0.52 8.79
CA ALA A 93 0.98 -1.81 9.17
C ALA A 93 -0.38 -1.62 9.85
N VAL A 94 -1.33 -2.49 9.50
CA VAL A 94 -2.66 -2.55 10.11
C VAL A 94 -2.69 -3.79 10.98
N ASN A 95 -2.50 -3.60 12.28
CA ASN A 95 -2.82 -4.60 13.30
C ASN A 95 -4.33 -4.61 13.58
#